data_AF-A0A1F9S5N0-F1
#
_entry.id   AF-A0A1F9S5N0-F1
#
_cell.length_a   1.000
_cell.length_b   1.000
_cell.length_c   1.000
_cell.angle_alpha   90.00
_cell.angle_beta   90.00
_cell.angle_gamma   90.00
#
_symmetry.space_group_name_H-M   'P 1'
#
loop_
_entity.id
_entity.type
_entity.pdbx_description
1 polymer ?
#
loop_
_entity_poly.entity_id
_entity_poly.type
_entity_poly.pdbx_seq_one_letter_code
_entity_poly.pdbx_strand_id
1 'polypeptide(L)'
;MAGDAMLKTLLAAALGWGLVSAAAEEAAGDPEAAPVAEGASVPAQAAPPGAPRDENIPFDETGEYVASRTESPDQAEKKAEQDAIDKVLKQRMTVTSMFEDSQVQADKNSQQFLASYMTTFSGGVVNIEKTVPQAPVPIGGGAMKYVVRVLGGIRFNGDPDPSFEIRLEAKEAGGKRLGMNASEFYEGDEVELGFWSTQDAYVQLLTLDSENNAALLYPNEYFPAPKKLKAGEVFRYPGEKAGFRDLKVIAALPSGKDEVVEYLHIILTKGNPLFSTKEAKEADVGPYKVLDLGDRSRISRKLSNLNRSKWTQRVFAYRIKKQVN
;
A
#
# COMPACT_ATOMS: atom_id res chain seq x y z
N MET A 1 -41.77 -32.29 12.76
CA MET A 1 -40.73 -33.15 12.14
C MET A 1 -39.72 -32.24 11.49
N ALA A 2 -38.44 -32.44 11.86
CA ALA A 2 -37.17 -31.77 11.50
C ALA A 2 -37.21 -30.63 10.45
N GLY A 3 -36.64 -29.44 10.64
CA GLY A 3 -35.57 -29.02 11.55
C GLY A 3 -34.21 -29.18 10.88
N ASP A 4 -33.89 -28.30 9.91
CA ASP A 4 -32.59 -28.26 9.24
C ASP A 4 -31.86 -26.98 9.64
N ALA A 5 -31.04 -27.11 10.70
CA ALA A 5 -30.18 -26.04 11.19
C ALA A 5 -28.86 -26.09 10.40
N MET A 6 -28.66 -25.11 9.53
CA MET A 6 -27.37 -24.88 8.87
C MET A 6 -26.34 -24.48 9.93
N LEU A 7 -25.36 -25.37 10.11
CA LEU A 7 -24.27 -25.26 11.07
C LEU A 7 -23.38 -24.05 10.72
N LYS A 8 -23.53 -22.94 11.47
CA LYS A 8 -22.50 -21.89 11.54
C LYS A 8 -21.41 -22.39 12.49
N THR A 9 -20.24 -22.75 11.96
CA THR A 9 -19.14 -23.21 12.80
C THR A 9 -18.53 -22.04 13.55
N LEU A 10 -18.73 -22.06 14.86
CA LEU A 10 -17.97 -21.34 15.89
C LEU A 10 -17.26 -22.46 16.66
N LEU A 11 -15.92 -22.43 16.81
CA LEU A 11 -15.31 -23.11 17.96
C LEU A 11 -13.89 -22.61 18.30
N ALA A 12 -13.70 -22.46 19.59
CA ALA A 12 -12.48 -22.15 20.32
C ALA A 12 -11.60 -23.39 20.58
N ALA A 13 -10.33 -23.14 20.86
CA ALA A 13 -9.44 -23.95 21.69
C ALA A 13 -8.24 -23.08 22.11
N ALA A 14 -7.60 -23.19 23.26
CA ALA A 14 -7.88 -23.74 24.58
C ALA A 14 -6.72 -23.24 25.48
N LEU A 15 -6.98 -23.16 26.78
CA LEU A 15 -6.12 -22.66 27.85
C LEU A 15 -4.71 -23.28 27.91
N GLY A 16 -3.75 -22.45 28.33
CA GLY A 16 -2.45 -22.87 28.88
C GLY A 16 -1.84 -21.78 29.76
N TRP A 17 -1.99 -21.93 31.08
CA TRP A 17 -1.29 -21.14 32.11
C TRP A 17 0.22 -21.43 32.13
N GLY A 18 1.02 -20.44 32.57
CA GLY A 18 2.06 -20.71 33.57
C GLY A 18 3.51 -20.32 33.24
N LEU A 19 4.01 -19.43 34.10
CA LEU A 19 5.36 -19.35 34.69
C LEU A 19 6.39 -18.33 34.16
N VAL A 20 6.77 -17.52 35.14
CA VAL A 20 7.91 -16.61 35.29
C VAL A 20 9.22 -17.40 35.35
N SER A 21 10.31 -16.80 34.83
CA SER A 21 11.62 -16.79 35.49
C SER A 21 12.45 -15.59 35.05
N ALA A 22 13.04 -14.94 36.04
CA ALA A 22 13.96 -13.82 35.95
C ALA A 22 15.41 -14.27 36.22
N ALA A 23 16.35 -13.35 35.99
CA ALA A 23 17.79 -13.37 36.26
C ALA A 23 18.61 -14.27 35.29
N ALA A 24 19.81 -13.91 34.85
CA ALA A 24 20.88 -13.24 35.57
C ALA A 24 21.91 -12.55 34.63
N GLU A 25 22.76 -11.78 35.32
CA GLU A 25 23.79 -10.84 34.93
C GLU A 25 25.17 -11.52 34.69
N GLU A 26 26.18 -10.69 34.39
CA GLU A 26 27.62 -10.97 34.21
C GLU A 26 28.10 -11.43 32.80
N ALA A 27 29.25 -11.00 32.28
CA ALA A 27 30.18 -9.93 32.65
C ALA A 27 31.16 -9.68 31.50
N ALA A 28 31.69 -8.44 31.48
CA ALA A 28 33.04 -7.98 31.16
C ALA A 28 33.97 -8.81 30.26
N GLY A 29 34.59 -8.09 29.32
CA GLY A 29 35.83 -8.49 28.67
C GLY A 29 36.36 -7.43 27.70
N ASP A 30 36.90 -6.32 28.23
CA ASP A 30 37.85 -5.48 27.49
C ASP A 30 39.18 -6.22 27.32
N PRO A 31 39.87 -5.99 26.20
CA PRO A 31 41.31 -5.75 26.32
C PRO A 31 41.79 -4.53 25.52
N GLU A 32 42.51 -3.70 26.27
CA GLU A 32 43.87 -3.24 25.95
C GLU A 32 44.06 -2.27 24.77
N ALA A 33 44.26 -1.01 25.16
CA ALA A 33 44.75 0.07 24.30
C ALA A 33 46.25 -0.12 23.98
N ALA A 34 46.57 0.00 22.69
CA ALA A 34 47.93 0.17 22.16
C ALA A 34 47.93 1.32 21.13
N PRO A 35 49.09 1.90 20.80
CA PRO A 35 49.30 3.35 20.79
C PRO A 35 48.85 4.07 19.52
N VAL A 36 48.60 5.37 19.72
CA VAL A 36 48.30 6.37 18.68
C VAL A 36 49.51 6.51 17.75
N ALA A 37 49.32 6.15 16.48
CA ALA A 37 50.21 6.51 15.38
C ALA A 37 49.52 7.57 14.51
N GLU A 38 50.13 8.75 14.42
CA GLU A 38 49.76 9.81 13.51
C GLU A 38 50.09 9.45 12.05
N GLY A 39 49.17 9.81 11.14
CA GLY A 39 49.55 10.23 9.79
C GLY A 39 49.61 9.16 8.70
N ALA A 40 48.46 8.62 8.29
CA ALA A 40 48.29 8.10 6.92
C ALA A 40 46.86 8.37 6.44
N SER A 41 46.72 9.14 5.35
CA SER A 41 45.46 9.38 4.67
C SER A 41 44.90 8.07 4.12
N VAL A 42 43.84 7.58 4.75
CA VAL A 42 43.10 6.39 4.32
C VAL A 42 42.36 6.72 3.01
N PRO A 43 42.59 5.99 1.91
CA PRO A 43 41.76 6.12 0.72
C PRO A 43 40.32 5.73 1.08
N ALA A 44 39.36 6.58 0.70
CA ALA A 44 37.94 6.37 0.97
C ALA A 44 37.53 4.92 0.69
N GLN A 45 37.20 4.17 1.74
CA GLN A 45 36.67 2.82 1.64
C GLN A 45 35.40 2.89 0.80
N ALA A 46 35.40 2.20 -0.35
CA ALA A 46 34.18 2.00 -1.12
C ALA A 46 33.15 1.35 -0.19
N ALA A 47 31.96 1.97 -0.08
CA ALA A 47 30.88 1.44 0.74
C ALA A 47 30.59 -0.02 0.38
N PRO A 48 30.32 -0.90 1.36
CA PRO A 48 30.07 -2.31 1.10
C PRO A 48 28.90 -2.45 0.11
N PRO A 49 28.99 -3.37 -0.87
CA PRO A 49 27.89 -3.64 -1.80
C PRO A 49 26.66 -4.08 -0.99
N GLY A 50 25.63 -3.24 -0.95
CA GLY A 50 24.40 -3.48 -0.19
C GLY A 50 24.15 -2.50 0.96
N ALA A 51 25.03 -1.54 1.24
CA ALA A 51 24.65 -0.41 2.08
C ALA A 51 23.51 0.36 1.37
N PRO A 52 22.37 0.63 2.05
CA PRO A 52 21.31 1.44 1.47
C PRO A 52 21.92 2.77 1.08
N ARG A 53 21.94 3.06 -0.22
CA ARG A 53 22.27 4.39 -0.69
C ARG A 53 21.08 5.24 -0.32
N ASP A 54 21.27 6.12 0.65
CA ASP A 54 20.32 7.17 1.02
C ASP A 54 20.38 8.23 -0.09
N GLU A 55 20.08 7.81 -1.33
CA GLU A 55 20.02 8.67 -2.49
C GLU A 55 18.72 9.48 -2.36
N ASN A 56 18.83 10.59 -1.62
CA ASN A 56 17.84 11.65 -1.65
C ASN A 56 17.85 12.23 -3.08
N ILE A 57 16.88 11.85 -3.90
CA ILE A 57 16.76 12.32 -5.28
C ILE A 57 16.18 13.75 -5.22
N PRO A 58 16.98 14.80 -5.47
CA PRO A 58 16.47 16.16 -5.37
C PRO A 58 15.42 16.41 -6.45
N PHE A 59 14.42 17.21 -6.13
CA PHE A 59 13.44 17.72 -7.07
C PHE A 59 13.21 19.22 -6.87
N ASP A 60 12.73 19.84 -7.93
CA ASP A 60 12.37 21.24 -8.01
C ASP A 60 11.16 21.34 -8.93
N GLU A 61 9.98 21.42 -8.35
CA GLU A 61 8.73 21.30 -9.09
C GLU A 61 7.77 22.44 -8.70
N THR A 62 6.98 22.88 -9.67
CA THR A 62 6.02 23.97 -9.47
C THR A 62 4.60 23.44 -9.57
N GLY A 63 3.84 23.68 -8.52
CA GLY A 63 2.43 23.36 -8.45
C GLY A 63 1.55 24.58 -8.58
N GLU A 64 0.35 24.37 -9.09
CA GLU A 64 -0.60 25.44 -9.40
C GLU A 64 -2.00 25.08 -8.91
N TYR A 65 -2.73 26.07 -8.39
CA TYR A 65 -4.11 25.89 -8.00
C TYR A 65 -4.94 27.15 -8.24
N VAL A 66 -6.16 26.97 -8.76
CA VAL A 66 -7.10 28.07 -9.00
C VAL A 66 -8.13 28.09 -7.88
N ALA A 67 -8.06 29.11 -7.03
CA ALA A 67 -8.96 29.29 -5.91
C ALA A 67 -10.18 30.14 -6.31
N SER A 68 -11.33 29.80 -5.75
CA SER A 68 -12.51 30.65 -5.81
C SER A 68 -12.38 31.83 -4.85
N ARG A 69 -13.29 32.80 -4.95
CA ARG A 69 -13.36 33.96 -4.03
C ARG A 69 -13.56 33.60 -2.56
N THR A 70 -14.07 32.40 -2.28
CA THR A 70 -14.45 31.98 -0.92
C THR A 70 -13.37 31.18 -0.23
N GLU A 71 -12.31 30.77 -0.95
CA GLU A 71 -11.24 29.95 -0.42
C GLU A 71 -10.11 30.83 0.13
N SER A 72 -9.54 30.46 1.29
CA SER A 72 -8.49 31.27 1.89
C SER A 72 -7.15 31.12 1.12
N PRO A 73 -6.28 32.14 1.13
CA PRO A 73 -4.95 32.05 0.53
C PRO A 73 -4.16 30.84 1.02
N ASP A 74 -4.12 30.60 2.34
CA ASP A 74 -3.41 29.46 2.93
C ASP A 74 -3.90 28.09 2.42
N GLN A 75 -5.22 27.94 2.20
CA GLN A 75 -5.78 26.71 1.65
C GLN A 75 -5.38 26.53 0.18
N ALA A 76 -5.41 27.61 -0.59
CA ALA A 76 -5.03 27.61 -1.99
C ALA A 76 -3.53 27.32 -2.20
N GLU A 77 -2.67 27.90 -1.35
CA GLU A 77 -1.23 27.63 -1.36
C GLU A 77 -0.93 26.17 -1.02
N LYS A 78 -1.57 25.60 0.00
CA LYS A 78 -1.42 24.17 0.34
C LYS A 78 -1.83 23.25 -0.82
N LYS A 79 -2.89 23.61 -1.55
CA LYS A 79 -3.32 22.84 -2.73
C LYS A 79 -2.34 22.98 -3.90
N ALA A 80 -1.75 24.16 -4.11
CA ALA A 80 -0.67 24.34 -5.07
C ALA A 80 0.59 23.57 -4.66
N GLU A 81 0.96 23.55 -3.38
CA GLU A 81 2.05 22.71 -2.86
C GLU A 81 1.80 21.22 -3.13
N GLN A 82 0.58 20.74 -2.84
CA GLN A 82 0.19 19.35 -3.12
C GLN A 82 0.25 19.02 -4.62
N ASP A 83 -0.17 19.93 -5.50
CA ASP A 83 -0.05 19.74 -6.96
C ASP A 83 1.43 19.58 -7.39
N ALA A 84 2.34 20.34 -6.79
CA ALA A 84 3.77 20.20 -7.04
C ALA A 84 4.26 18.80 -6.63
N ILE A 85 3.93 18.38 -5.40
CA ILE A 85 4.31 17.06 -4.87
C ILE A 85 3.74 15.94 -5.74
N ASP A 86 2.48 16.05 -6.16
CA ASP A 86 1.81 15.07 -7.01
C ASP A 86 2.51 14.93 -8.37
N LYS A 87 2.97 16.03 -8.96
CA LYS A 87 3.76 16.01 -10.22
C LYS A 87 5.06 15.25 -10.06
N VAL A 88 5.82 15.52 -9.00
CA VAL A 88 7.08 14.82 -8.73
C VAL A 88 6.83 13.32 -8.54
N LEU A 89 5.81 12.97 -7.75
CA LEU A 89 5.47 11.57 -7.52
C LEU A 89 5.00 10.88 -8.79
N LYS A 90 4.19 11.52 -9.65
CA LYS A 90 3.79 10.95 -10.94
C LYS A 90 4.98 10.66 -11.86
N GLN A 91 5.97 11.55 -11.89
CA GLN A 91 7.19 11.35 -12.69
C GLN A 91 8.06 10.19 -12.18
N ARG A 92 8.11 9.98 -10.85
CA ARG A 92 9.05 9.04 -10.20
C ARG A 92 8.42 7.72 -9.79
N MET A 93 7.14 7.74 -9.45
CA MET A 93 6.34 6.55 -9.23
C MET A 93 5.69 6.15 -10.54
N THR A 94 6.41 5.38 -11.35
CA THR A 94 5.88 4.59 -12.49
C THR A 94 4.71 3.66 -12.08
N VAL A 95 4.33 3.65 -10.80
CA VAL A 95 3.17 2.96 -10.19
C VAL A 95 1.84 3.62 -10.57
N THR A 96 1.82 4.82 -11.15
CA THR A 96 0.55 5.52 -11.47
C THR A 96 -0.17 5.02 -12.72
N SER A 97 0.43 4.15 -13.55
CA SER A 97 -0.21 3.63 -14.78
C SER A 97 -1.21 2.48 -14.57
N MET A 98 -1.73 2.26 -13.35
CA MET A 98 -2.75 1.24 -13.12
C MET A 98 -3.99 1.71 -12.35
N PHE A 99 -4.12 3.03 -12.12
CA PHE A 99 -5.39 3.63 -11.71
C PHE A 99 -6.31 3.95 -12.90
N GLU A 100 -5.81 3.85 -14.14
CA GLU A 100 -6.52 4.30 -15.36
C GLU A 100 -7.91 3.65 -15.54
N ASP A 101 -8.08 2.38 -15.19
CA ASP A 101 -9.39 1.71 -15.27
C ASP A 101 -10.34 2.07 -14.10
N SER A 102 -9.81 2.55 -12.97
CA SER A 102 -10.61 2.94 -11.79
C SER A 102 -11.19 4.35 -11.89
N GLN A 103 -10.57 5.24 -12.69
CA GLN A 103 -11.06 6.60 -12.90
C GLN A 103 -12.31 6.66 -13.79
N VAL A 104 -12.57 5.63 -14.61
CA VAL A 104 -13.74 5.60 -15.49
C VAL A 104 -15.04 5.31 -14.72
N GLN A 105 -14.97 4.82 -13.48
CA GLN A 105 -16.17 4.44 -12.70
C GLN A 105 -16.31 5.14 -11.34
N ALA A 106 -15.32 5.87 -10.86
CA ALA A 106 -15.36 6.42 -9.51
C ALA A 106 -15.44 7.96 -9.54
N ASP A 107 -16.56 8.48 -9.02
CA ASP A 107 -16.94 9.89 -8.83
C ASP A 107 -15.82 10.79 -8.23
N LYS A 108 -16.10 12.08 -8.00
CA LYS A 108 -15.19 13.06 -7.32
C LYS A 108 -14.44 12.50 -6.09
N ASN A 109 -14.99 11.50 -5.41
CA ASN A 109 -14.40 10.81 -4.27
C ASN A 109 -13.10 10.04 -4.62
N SER A 110 -12.94 9.56 -5.86
CA SER A 110 -11.74 8.84 -6.33
C SER A 110 -10.52 9.75 -6.47
N GLN A 111 -10.73 10.98 -6.92
CA GLN A 111 -9.68 12.00 -7.01
C GLN A 111 -9.23 12.43 -5.61
N GLN A 112 -10.17 12.63 -4.68
CA GLN A 112 -9.85 12.93 -3.28
C GLN A 112 -9.06 11.80 -2.63
N PHE A 113 -9.40 10.54 -2.93
CA PHE A 113 -8.59 9.42 -2.48
C PHE A 113 -7.22 9.39 -3.12
N LEU A 114 -7.11 9.50 -4.45
CA LEU A 114 -5.79 9.46 -5.11
C LEU A 114 -4.90 10.54 -4.51
N ALA A 115 -5.43 11.74 -4.30
CA ALA A 115 -4.74 12.78 -3.55
C ALA A 115 -4.34 12.31 -2.15
N SER A 116 -5.27 11.83 -1.31
CA SER A 116 -4.97 11.32 0.05
C SER A 116 -3.93 10.19 0.08
N TYR A 117 -4.03 9.25 -0.86
CA TYR A 117 -3.13 8.12 -1.03
C TYR A 117 -1.74 8.61 -1.41
N MET A 118 -1.65 9.49 -2.41
CA MET A 118 -0.40 10.10 -2.82
C MET A 118 0.20 10.95 -1.69
N THR A 119 -0.59 11.73 -0.94
CA THR A 119 -0.15 12.50 0.22
C THR A 119 0.43 11.62 1.34
N THR A 120 -0.16 10.47 1.63
CA THR A 120 0.39 9.60 2.70
C THR A 120 1.53 8.73 2.22
N PHE A 121 1.48 8.29 0.96
CA PHE A 121 2.65 7.67 0.36
C PHE A 121 3.83 8.66 0.35
N SER A 122 3.57 9.92 -0.02
CA SER A 122 4.55 11.00 -0.04
C SER A 122 5.08 11.35 1.34
N GLY A 123 4.26 11.34 2.39
CA GLY A 123 4.73 11.62 3.75
C GLY A 123 5.83 10.67 4.25
N GLY A 124 5.95 9.48 3.67
CA GLY A 124 7.03 8.52 3.99
C GLY A 124 8.25 8.57 3.06
N VAL A 125 8.16 9.24 1.90
CA VAL A 125 9.20 9.23 0.86
C VAL A 125 9.64 10.60 0.39
N VAL A 126 8.84 11.65 0.58
CA VAL A 126 9.13 13.03 0.18
C VAL A 126 9.59 13.80 1.40
N ASN A 127 10.81 14.34 1.32
CA ASN A 127 11.33 15.31 2.26
C ASN A 127 11.25 16.70 1.61
N ILE A 128 10.34 17.54 2.09
CA ILE A 128 10.23 18.93 1.62
C ILE A 128 11.29 19.76 2.35
N GLU A 129 12.21 20.34 1.61
CA GLU A 129 13.27 21.19 2.17
C GLU A 129 12.86 22.66 2.17
N LYS A 130 12.14 23.10 1.13
CA LYS A 130 11.72 24.50 0.98
C LYS A 130 10.48 24.64 0.11
N THR A 131 9.52 25.41 0.61
CA THR A 131 8.37 25.90 -0.17
C THR A 131 8.56 27.39 -0.46
N VAL A 132 8.37 27.80 -1.71
CA VAL A 132 8.45 29.20 -2.15
C VAL A 132 7.13 29.60 -2.79
N PRO A 133 6.21 30.22 -2.02
CA PRO A 133 5.00 30.81 -2.57
C PRO A 133 5.33 31.95 -3.55
N GLN A 134 4.58 32.05 -4.64
CA GLN A 134 4.64 33.17 -5.56
C GLN A 134 3.41 34.07 -5.39
N ALA A 135 3.53 35.33 -5.82
CA ALA A 135 2.42 36.27 -5.78
C ALA A 135 1.20 35.71 -6.57
N PRO A 136 0.00 35.65 -5.97
CA PRO A 136 -1.19 35.15 -6.65
C PRO A 136 -1.52 35.96 -7.91
N VAL A 137 -1.87 35.28 -8.99
CA VAL A 137 -2.18 35.90 -10.29
C VAL A 137 -3.69 35.95 -10.50
N PRO A 138 -4.31 37.12 -10.71
CA PRO A 138 -5.73 37.20 -11.03
C PRO A 138 -6.00 36.66 -12.43
N ILE A 139 -6.96 35.74 -12.57
CA ILE A 139 -7.30 35.10 -13.84
C ILE A 139 -8.69 35.47 -14.38
N GLY A 140 -9.34 36.48 -13.76
CA GLY A 140 -10.69 36.92 -14.11
C GLY A 140 -11.79 36.22 -13.31
N GLY A 141 -13.02 36.75 -13.35
CA GLY A 141 -14.16 36.22 -12.61
C GLY A 141 -14.02 36.26 -11.08
N GLY A 142 -12.99 36.97 -10.57
CA GLY A 142 -12.64 36.97 -9.15
C GLY A 142 -11.88 35.74 -8.67
N ALA A 143 -11.46 34.85 -9.56
CA ALA A 143 -10.58 33.73 -9.23
C ALA A 143 -9.12 34.18 -9.19
N MET A 144 -8.35 33.53 -8.31
CA MET A 144 -6.92 33.77 -8.14
C MET A 144 -6.17 32.46 -8.40
N LYS A 145 -5.11 32.51 -9.21
CA LYS A 145 -4.18 31.40 -9.41
C LYS A 145 -3.02 31.53 -8.42
N TYR A 146 -2.83 30.48 -7.64
CA TYR A 146 -1.72 30.32 -6.71
C TYR A 146 -0.67 29.43 -7.36
N VAL A 147 0.59 29.81 -7.22
CA VAL A 147 1.74 29.08 -7.76
C VAL A 147 2.74 28.90 -6.63
N VAL A 148 3.14 27.66 -6.38
CA VAL A 148 4.07 27.30 -5.32
C VAL A 148 5.18 26.46 -5.91
N ARG A 149 6.44 26.88 -5.71
CA ARG A 149 7.62 26.10 -6.07
C ARG A 149 8.09 25.31 -4.85
N VAL A 150 8.22 23.99 -5.00
CA VAL A 150 8.63 23.08 -3.93
C VAL A 150 9.98 22.49 -4.29
N LEU A 151 10.94 22.67 -3.37
CA LEU A 151 12.24 22.03 -3.42
C LEU A 151 12.31 21.00 -2.31
N GLY A 152 12.81 19.82 -2.64
CA GLY A 152 12.96 18.75 -1.69
C GLY A 152 13.72 17.58 -2.28
N GLY A 153 13.62 16.44 -1.62
CA GLY A 153 14.12 15.19 -2.17
C GLY A 153 13.18 14.04 -1.91
N ILE A 154 13.22 13.07 -2.82
CA ILE A 154 12.50 11.80 -2.68
C ILE A 154 13.49 10.73 -2.29
N ARG A 155 13.16 9.97 -1.24
CA ARG A 155 13.89 8.80 -0.80
C ARG A 155 13.16 7.54 -1.26
N PHE A 156 13.69 6.95 -2.32
CA PHE A 156 13.50 5.53 -2.61
C PHE A 156 14.86 4.85 -2.60
N ASN A 157 14.90 3.62 -2.10
CA ASN A 157 16.09 2.82 -2.25
C ASN A 157 16.16 2.29 -3.71
N GLY A 158 16.90 2.96 -4.59
CA GLY A 158 17.10 2.56 -5.98
C GLY A 158 15.89 2.75 -6.91
N ASP A 159 16.06 2.34 -8.17
CA ASP A 159 15.09 2.55 -9.25
C ASP A 159 14.08 1.40 -9.43
N PRO A 160 12.87 1.67 -9.95
CA PRO A 160 11.93 0.60 -10.33
C PRO A 160 12.51 -0.28 -11.43
N ASP A 161 12.20 -1.58 -11.36
CA ASP A 161 12.46 -2.50 -12.46
C ASP A 161 11.30 -2.37 -13.46
N PRO A 162 11.52 -1.77 -14.66
CA PRO A 162 10.45 -1.55 -15.62
C PRO A 162 9.89 -2.86 -16.20
N SER A 163 10.59 -3.98 -16.03
CA SER A 163 10.11 -5.30 -16.46
C SER A 163 9.34 -6.04 -15.38
N PHE A 164 9.18 -5.48 -14.16
CA PHE A 164 8.46 -6.11 -13.06
C PHE A 164 7.07 -5.52 -12.87
N GLU A 165 6.06 -6.23 -13.40
CA GLU A 165 4.70 -5.73 -13.53
C GLU A 165 3.66 -6.77 -13.10
N ILE A 166 2.50 -6.25 -12.68
CA ILE A 166 1.27 -7.02 -12.43
C ILE A 166 0.33 -6.83 -13.62
N ARG A 167 -0.02 -7.94 -14.26
CA ARG A 167 -0.79 -7.97 -15.50
C ARG A 167 -2.17 -8.60 -15.26
N LEU A 168 -3.19 -8.02 -15.88
CA LEU A 168 -4.60 -8.44 -15.78
C LEU A 168 -5.16 -8.86 -17.14
N GLU A 169 -4.38 -8.70 -18.20
CA GLU A 169 -4.75 -9.19 -19.51
C GLU A 169 -4.74 -10.72 -19.46
N ALA A 170 -5.77 -11.34 -20.05
CA ALA A 170 -5.75 -12.77 -20.26
C ALA A 170 -4.54 -13.13 -21.12
N LYS A 171 -3.79 -14.17 -20.73
CA LYS A 171 -2.59 -14.60 -21.46
C LYS A 171 -2.88 -15.15 -22.85
N GLU A 172 -4.12 -15.58 -23.09
CA GLU A 172 -4.56 -16.21 -24.32
C GLU A 172 -5.88 -15.57 -24.79
N ALA A 173 -6.05 -15.49 -26.11
CA ALA A 173 -7.29 -15.04 -26.73
C ALA A 173 -8.44 -15.99 -26.32
N GLY A 174 -9.39 -15.50 -25.53
CA GLY A 174 -10.51 -16.30 -25.01
C GLY A 174 -10.36 -16.76 -23.55
N GLY A 175 -9.28 -16.39 -22.85
CA GLY A 175 -9.12 -16.69 -21.42
C GLY A 175 -10.13 -15.96 -20.53
N LYS A 176 -10.46 -16.55 -19.36
CA LYS A 176 -11.25 -15.88 -18.31
C LYS A 176 -10.63 -14.51 -17.98
N ARG A 177 -11.48 -13.48 -17.86
CA ARG A 177 -11.10 -12.14 -17.39
C ARG A 177 -10.30 -12.25 -16.09
N LEU A 178 -9.13 -11.59 -16.05
CA LEU A 178 -8.39 -11.35 -14.81
C LEU A 178 -8.70 -9.93 -14.32
N GLY A 179 -8.31 -9.63 -13.10
CA GLY A 179 -8.80 -8.51 -12.31
C GLY A 179 -9.85 -8.97 -11.31
N MET A 180 -10.52 -8.00 -10.68
CA MET A 180 -11.68 -8.27 -9.83
C MET A 180 -12.89 -8.66 -10.68
N ASN A 181 -13.76 -9.52 -10.14
CA ASN A 181 -15.01 -9.91 -10.78
C ASN A 181 -16.01 -8.74 -10.91
N ALA A 182 -15.98 -7.78 -10.00
CA ALA A 182 -16.70 -6.52 -10.08
C ALA A 182 -15.91 -5.36 -9.44
N SER A 183 -16.35 -4.14 -9.71
CA SER A 183 -15.86 -2.89 -9.08
C SER A 183 -16.89 -2.29 -8.11
N GLU A 184 -18.14 -2.74 -8.19
CA GLU A 184 -19.20 -2.46 -7.24
C GLU A 184 -19.77 -3.78 -6.74
N PHE A 185 -19.93 -3.88 -5.43
CA PHE A 185 -20.45 -5.03 -4.72
C PHE A 185 -21.61 -4.59 -3.82
N TYR A 186 -22.52 -5.51 -3.56
CA TYR A 186 -23.42 -5.45 -2.42
C TYR A 186 -22.82 -6.19 -1.23
N GLU A 187 -23.18 -5.78 -0.02
CA GLU A 187 -22.81 -6.51 1.19
C GLU A 187 -23.25 -7.98 1.08
N GLY A 188 -22.31 -8.91 1.27
CA GLY A 188 -22.53 -10.34 1.09
C GLY A 188 -22.10 -10.90 -0.26
N ASP A 189 -21.77 -10.06 -1.25
CA ASP A 189 -21.31 -10.52 -2.57
C ASP A 189 -19.95 -11.23 -2.47
N GLU A 190 -19.78 -12.25 -3.31
CA GLU A 190 -18.51 -12.97 -3.45
C GLU A 190 -17.51 -12.16 -4.28
N VAL A 191 -16.29 -12.03 -3.78
CA VAL A 191 -15.19 -11.33 -4.42
C VAL A 191 -14.18 -12.35 -4.95
N GLU A 192 -13.90 -12.27 -6.26
CA GLU A 192 -12.83 -13.03 -6.90
C GLU A 192 -11.78 -12.09 -7.49
N LEU A 193 -10.52 -12.50 -7.42
CA LEU A 193 -9.40 -11.79 -8.02
C LEU A 193 -8.53 -12.75 -8.85
N GLY A 194 -8.16 -12.33 -10.05
CA GLY A 194 -7.12 -12.98 -10.85
C GLY A 194 -6.04 -12.01 -11.34
N PHE A 195 -4.78 -12.43 -11.44
CA PHE A 195 -3.72 -11.67 -12.11
C PHE A 195 -2.50 -12.57 -12.38
N TRP A 196 -1.50 -12.07 -13.11
CA TRP A 196 -0.19 -12.72 -13.21
C TRP A 196 0.94 -11.70 -13.11
N SER A 197 2.16 -12.20 -12.89
CA SER A 197 3.37 -11.38 -12.75
C SER A 197 4.34 -11.64 -13.89
N THR A 198 5.03 -10.61 -14.37
CA THR A 198 6.12 -10.78 -15.37
C THR A 198 7.38 -11.41 -14.78
N GLN A 199 7.52 -11.45 -13.45
CA GLN A 199 8.68 -12.03 -12.75
C GLN A 199 8.26 -12.91 -11.56
N ASP A 200 9.19 -13.77 -11.12
CA ASP A 200 9.03 -14.55 -9.89
C ASP A 200 8.92 -13.62 -8.66
N ALA A 201 7.83 -13.74 -7.89
CA ALA A 201 7.57 -12.85 -6.76
C ALA A 201 6.65 -13.48 -5.70
N TYR A 202 6.74 -13.01 -4.46
CA TYR A 202 5.78 -13.32 -3.41
C TYR A 202 4.55 -12.44 -3.54
N VAL A 203 3.36 -13.06 -3.44
CA VAL A 203 2.07 -12.37 -3.53
C VAL A 203 1.60 -11.93 -2.17
N GLN A 204 1.12 -10.68 -2.08
CA GLN A 204 0.37 -10.18 -0.94
C GLN A 204 -0.82 -9.36 -1.40
N LEU A 205 -1.94 -9.58 -0.74
CA LEU A 205 -3.17 -8.84 -0.94
C LEU A 205 -3.51 -8.10 0.33
N LEU A 206 -3.74 -6.80 0.23
CA LEU A 206 -4.15 -5.96 1.34
C LEU A 206 -5.37 -5.13 0.92
N THR A 207 -6.21 -4.76 1.87
CA THR A 207 -7.23 -3.74 1.66
C THR A 207 -6.92 -2.51 2.49
N LEU A 208 -7.26 -1.33 1.96
CA LEU A 208 -7.36 -0.09 2.73
C LEU A 208 -8.82 0.31 2.81
N ASP A 209 -9.30 0.52 4.04
CA ASP A 209 -10.64 1.04 4.28
C ASP A 209 -10.71 2.57 4.09
N SER A 210 -11.90 3.15 4.22
CA SER A 210 -12.11 4.60 4.13
C SER A 210 -11.41 5.41 5.24
N GLU A 211 -10.98 4.75 6.32
CA GLU A 211 -10.28 5.35 7.45
C GLU A 211 -8.76 5.16 7.34
N ASN A 212 -8.28 4.56 6.25
CA ASN A 212 -6.89 4.24 5.97
C ASN A 212 -6.27 3.14 6.85
N ASN A 213 -7.10 2.29 7.47
CA ASN A 213 -6.63 1.08 8.11
C ASN A 213 -6.34 0.03 7.04
N ALA A 214 -5.20 -0.64 7.19
CA ALA A 214 -4.76 -1.69 6.30
C ALA A 214 -5.11 -3.05 6.88
N ALA A 215 -5.79 -3.90 6.11
CA ALA A 215 -6.03 -5.30 6.46
C ALA A 215 -5.29 -6.24 5.49
N LEU A 216 -4.71 -7.33 6.00
CA LEU A 216 -4.05 -8.36 5.23
C LEU A 216 -5.07 -9.41 4.78
N LEU A 217 -5.37 -9.47 3.48
CA LEU A 217 -6.21 -10.51 2.91
C LEU A 217 -5.42 -11.79 2.60
N TYR A 218 -4.16 -11.63 2.14
CA TYR A 218 -3.30 -12.75 1.78
C TYR A 218 -1.83 -12.44 2.08
N PRO A 219 -1.08 -13.31 2.79
CA PRO A 219 -1.50 -14.58 3.39
C PRO A 219 -2.54 -14.41 4.52
N ASN A 220 -3.25 -15.47 4.88
CA ASN A 220 -4.24 -15.50 5.97
C ASN A 220 -4.23 -16.85 6.70
N GLU A 221 -5.14 -17.09 7.65
CA GLU A 221 -5.18 -18.34 8.42
C GLU A 221 -5.37 -19.60 7.56
N TYR A 222 -6.10 -19.50 6.44
CA TYR A 222 -6.31 -20.60 5.49
C TYR A 222 -5.12 -20.79 4.55
N PHE A 223 -4.39 -19.71 4.27
CA PHE A 223 -3.17 -19.69 3.46
C PHE A 223 -2.02 -19.00 4.21
N PRO A 224 -1.47 -19.63 5.26
CA PRO A 224 -0.56 -18.97 6.20
C PRO A 224 0.80 -18.64 5.60
N ALA A 225 1.21 -19.37 4.56
CA ALA A 225 2.43 -19.14 3.83
C ALA A 225 2.15 -18.30 2.56
N PRO A 226 2.84 -17.15 2.37
CA PRO A 226 2.81 -16.41 1.12
C PRO A 226 3.23 -17.30 -0.07
N LYS A 227 2.39 -17.34 -1.11
CA LYS A 227 2.74 -18.02 -2.36
C LYS A 227 3.79 -17.22 -3.11
N LYS A 228 4.86 -17.91 -3.51
CA LYS A 228 5.77 -17.44 -4.54
C LYS A 228 5.19 -17.77 -5.91
N LEU A 229 4.72 -16.76 -6.62
CA LEU A 229 4.21 -16.85 -7.98
C LEU A 229 5.40 -16.93 -8.95
N LYS A 230 5.34 -17.87 -9.90
CA LYS A 230 6.30 -17.91 -11.01
C LYS A 230 5.96 -16.88 -12.07
N ALA A 231 6.97 -16.39 -12.79
CA ALA A 231 6.77 -15.53 -13.94
C ALA A 231 5.75 -16.16 -14.91
N GLY A 232 4.67 -15.43 -15.19
CA GLY A 232 3.58 -15.86 -16.04
C GLY A 232 2.58 -16.83 -15.41
N GLU A 233 2.76 -17.27 -14.16
CA GLU A 233 1.74 -18.06 -13.48
C GLU A 233 0.54 -17.18 -13.12
N VAL A 234 -0.68 -17.68 -13.32
CA VAL A 234 -1.89 -16.98 -12.91
C VAL A 234 -2.16 -17.25 -11.44
N PHE A 235 -2.25 -16.17 -10.67
CA PHE A 235 -2.77 -16.18 -9.32
C PHE A 235 -4.29 -16.00 -9.33
N ARG A 236 -5.01 -16.78 -8.52
CA ARG A 236 -6.45 -16.64 -8.28
C ARG A 236 -6.72 -16.65 -6.78
N TYR A 237 -7.58 -15.76 -6.31
CA TYR A 237 -7.98 -15.64 -4.90
C TYR A 237 -9.51 -15.53 -4.79
N PRO A 238 -10.17 -16.29 -3.89
CA PRO A 238 -9.60 -17.27 -2.94
C PRO A 238 -8.95 -18.52 -3.60
N GLY A 239 -9.25 -18.77 -4.87
CA GLY A 239 -8.59 -19.79 -5.70
C GLY A 239 -9.09 -21.20 -5.47
N GLU A 240 -8.88 -22.08 -6.46
CA GLU A 240 -9.27 -23.49 -6.38
C GLU A 240 -8.16 -24.33 -5.74
N LYS A 241 -8.03 -24.33 -4.40
CA LYS A 241 -7.25 -25.37 -3.72
C LYS A 241 -8.16 -26.52 -3.32
N ALA A 242 -7.69 -27.75 -3.56
CA ALA A 242 -8.44 -28.99 -3.34
C ALA A 242 -8.96 -29.21 -1.89
N GLY A 243 -8.51 -28.41 -0.90
CA GLY A 243 -8.94 -28.49 0.50
C GLY A 243 -9.81 -27.34 1.01
N PHE A 244 -10.06 -26.30 0.21
CA PHE A 244 -10.82 -25.10 0.62
C PHE A 244 -11.81 -24.66 -0.47
N ARG A 245 -12.47 -25.63 -1.12
CA ARG A 245 -13.40 -25.36 -2.24
C ARG A 245 -14.56 -24.43 -1.84
N ASP A 246 -14.90 -24.40 -0.56
CA ASP A 246 -15.98 -23.56 -0.03
C ASP A 246 -15.48 -22.25 0.60
N LEU A 247 -14.17 -21.96 0.52
CA LEU A 247 -13.65 -20.68 1.01
C LEU A 247 -14.08 -19.56 0.06
N LYS A 248 -14.85 -18.63 0.61
CA LYS A 248 -15.35 -17.45 -0.09
C LYS A 248 -14.79 -16.20 0.55
N VAL A 249 -14.50 -15.21 -0.29
CA VAL A 249 -14.18 -13.86 0.15
C VAL A 249 -15.42 -13.03 -0.09
N ILE A 250 -15.89 -12.34 0.95
CA ILE A 250 -17.17 -11.65 0.93
C ILE A 250 -16.94 -10.15 1.07
N ALA A 251 -17.65 -9.34 0.28
CA ALA A 251 -17.69 -7.90 0.47
C ALA A 251 -18.50 -7.58 1.75
N ALA A 252 -17.88 -6.90 2.71
CA ALA A 252 -18.47 -6.60 4.02
C ALA A 252 -18.51 -5.09 4.29
N LEU A 253 -19.61 -4.60 4.85
CA LEU A 253 -19.69 -3.21 5.31
C LEU A 253 -19.25 -3.10 6.78
N PRO A 254 -18.53 -2.03 7.14
CA PRO A 254 -18.37 -1.67 8.55
C PRO A 254 -19.72 -1.39 9.20
N SER A 255 -19.84 -1.72 10.49
CA SER A 255 -21.07 -1.54 11.26
C SER A 255 -21.63 -0.12 11.13
N GLY A 256 -22.89 -0.02 10.69
CA GLY A 256 -23.61 1.25 10.58
C GLY A 256 -23.29 2.08 9.32
N LYS A 257 -22.52 1.54 8.36
CA LYS A 257 -22.34 2.14 7.04
C LYS A 257 -23.34 1.55 6.05
N ASP A 258 -23.86 2.38 5.15
CA ASP A 258 -24.68 1.93 4.02
C ASP A 258 -23.88 1.84 2.72
N GLU A 259 -22.69 2.43 2.70
CA GLU A 259 -21.76 2.42 1.56
C GLU A 259 -20.32 2.67 2.05
N VAL A 260 -19.35 2.01 1.41
CA VAL A 260 -17.91 2.32 1.57
C VAL A 260 -17.19 2.17 0.23
N VAL A 261 -16.10 2.92 0.06
CA VAL A 261 -15.12 2.69 -1.00
C VAL A 261 -13.84 2.20 -0.34
N GLU A 262 -13.33 1.08 -0.81
CA GLU A 262 -12.11 0.44 -0.33
C GLU A 262 -11.12 0.27 -1.47
N TYR A 263 -9.87 0.00 -1.10
CA TYR A 263 -8.77 -0.16 -2.06
C TYR A 263 -8.08 -1.48 -1.88
N LEU A 264 -8.11 -2.31 -2.91
CA LEU A 264 -7.36 -3.56 -2.96
C LEU A 264 -5.95 -3.29 -3.49
N HIS A 265 -4.97 -3.60 -2.65
CA HIS A 265 -3.55 -3.56 -2.96
C HIS A 265 -3.05 -4.95 -3.32
N ILE A 266 -2.57 -5.11 -4.55
CA ILE A 266 -1.76 -6.25 -4.96
C ILE A 266 -0.30 -5.82 -4.87
N ILE A 267 0.45 -6.42 -3.94
CA ILE A 267 1.88 -6.14 -3.76
C ILE A 267 2.66 -7.40 -4.08
N LEU A 268 3.61 -7.27 -5.00
CA LEU A 268 4.55 -8.34 -5.34
C LEU A 268 5.96 -7.96 -4.91
N THR A 269 6.65 -8.87 -4.21
CA THR A 269 8.03 -8.66 -3.75
C THR A 269 8.97 -9.78 -4.20
N LYS A 270 10.19 -9.41 -4.62
CA LYS A 270 11.29 -10.33 -4.90
C LYS A 270 12.00 -10.65 -3.59
N GLY A 271 12.35 -11.92 -3.38
CA GLY A 271 13.13 -12.35 -2.23
C GLY A 271 12.27 -12.72 -1.01
N ASN A 272 11.67 -11.76 -0.33
CA ASN A 272 10.88 -11.98 0.89
C ASN A 272 9.49 -11.34 0.83
N PRO A 273 8.45 -11.95 1.44
CA PRO A 273 7.16 -11.29 1.68
C PRO A 273 7.32 -10.00 2.50
N LEU A 274 6.45 -9.02 2.27
CA LEU A 274 6.44 -7.73 2.99
C LEU A 274 5.85 -7.87 4.40
N PHE A 275 4.87 -8.75 4.57
CA PHE A 275 4.13 -8.99 5.80
C PHE A 275 3.96 -10.49 6.04
N SER A 276 3.91 -10.87 7.32
CA SER A 276 3.45 -12.18 7.76
C SER A 276 2.14 -12.08 8.53
N THR A 277 1.38 -13.18 8.62
CA THR A 277 0.13 -13.21 9.42
C THR A 277 0.35 -12.91 10.90
N LYS A 278 1.54 -13.23 11.44
CA LYS A 278 1.92 -12.96 12.85
C LYS A 278 2.05 -11.48 13.18
N GLU A 279 2.17 -10.63 12.17
CA GLU A 279 2.31 -9.18 12.32
C GLU A 279 0.97 -8.44 12.36
N ALA A 280 -0.12 -9.15 12.05
CA ALA A 280 -1.46 -8.64 12.04
C ALA A 280 -2.19 -9.04 13.34
N LYS A 281 -3.17 -8.23 13.72
CA LYS A 281 -4.08 -8.50 14.83
C LYS A 281 -5.45 -8.82 14.26
N GLU A 282 -6.18 -9.74 14.88
CA GLU A 282 -7.57 -9.93 14.51
C GLU A 282 -8.41 -8.72 14.95
N ALA A 283 -9.21 -8.20 14.04
CA ALA A 283 -10.18 -7.14 14.28
C ALA A 283 -11.55 -7.54 13.71
N ASP A 284 -12.61 -6.96 14.26
CA ASP A 284 -13.99 -7.17 13.82
C ASP A 284 -14.37 -6.14 12.75
N VAL A 285 -14.93 -6.63 11.63
CA VAL A 285 -15.58 -5.82 10.59
C VAL A 285 -16.98 -6.38 10.37
N GLY A 286 -17.96 -5.75 11.03
CA GLY A 286 -19.32 -6.28 11.07
C GLY A 286 -19.33 -7.70 11.69
N PRO A 287 -19.88 -8.72 11.01
CA PRO A 287 -19.87 -10.10 11.48
C PRO A 287 -18.58 -10.87 11.11
N TYR A 288 -17.61 -10.24 10.46
CA TYR A 288 -16.40 -10.89 9.91
C TYR A 288 -15.15 -10.52 10.71
N LYS A 289 -14.13 -11.38 10.62
CA LYS A 289 -12.79 -11.13 11.15
C LYS A 289 -11.83 -10.74 10.04
N VAL A 290 -10.98 -9.76 10.32
CA VAL A 290 -9.90 -9.33 9.42
C VAL A 290 -8.56 -9.34 10.15
N LEU A 291 -7.48 -9.49 9.38
CA LEU A 291 -6.11 -9.38 9.88
C LEU A 291 -5.63 -7.93 9.76
N ASP A 292 -5.89 -7.13 10.78
CA ASP A 292 -5.53 -5.71 10.85
C ASP A 292 -4.00 -5.50 10.98
N LEU A 293 -3.44 -4.72 10.07
CA LEU A 293 -2.05 -4.28 10.05
C LEU A 293 -1.87 -2.87 10.65
N GLY A 294 -2.96 -2.18 10.97
CA GLY A 294 -3.00 -0.80 11.45
C GLY A 294 -2.97 0.22 10.31
N ASP A 295 -2.43 1.41 10.58
CA ASP A 295 -2.42 2.52 9.63
C ASP A 295 -1.61 2.23 8.34
N ARG A 296 -2.12 2.72 7.20
CA ARG A 296 -1.50 2.57 5.86
C ARG A 296 -0.02 2.98 5.79
N SER A 297 0.45 3.90 6.64
CA SER A 297 1.85 4.33 6.69
C SER A 297 2.81 3.16 6.95
N ARG A 298 2.33 2.07 7.59
CA ARG A 298 3.10 0.84 7.76
C ARG A 298 3.48 0.20 6.43
N ILE A 299 2.58 0.22 5.44
CA ILE A 299 2.84 -0.28 4.08
C ILE A 299 3.91 0.61 3.43
N SER A 300 3.69 1.92 3.41
CA SER A 300 4.61 2.87 2.78
C SER A 300 6.02 2.77 3.37
N ARG A 301 6.14 2.68 4.70
CA ARG A 301 7.43 2.55 5.40
C ARG A 301 8.15 1.25 5.06
N LYS A 302 7.44 0.12 4.96
CA LYS A 302 8.10 -1.13 4.57
C LYS A 302 8.53 -1.11 3.11
N LEU A 303 7.70 -0.56 2.22
CA LEU A 303 8.03 -0.44 0.79
C LEU A 303 9.19 0.53 0.53
N SER A 304 9.28 1.64 1.27
CA SER A 304 10.38 2.61 1.12
C SER A 304 11.73 2.04 1.57
N ASN A 305 11.72 1.14 2.55
CA ASN A 305 12.92 0.42 3.00
C ASN A 305 13.38 -0.67 2.03
N LEU A 306 12.50 -1.15 1.15
CA LEU A 306 12.86 -2.11 0.11
C LEU A 306 13.44 -1.40 -1.10
N ASN A 307 14.43 -2.04 -1.72
CA ASN A 307 14.92 -1.55 -3.00
C ASN A 307 13.78 -1.57 -4.04
N ARG A 308 13.56 -0.47 -4.76
CA ARG A 308 12.42 -0.27 -5.66
C ARG A 308 12.37 -1.30 -6.78
N SER A 309 13.51 -1.85 -7.21
CA SER A 309 13.59 -2.94 -8.19
C SER A 309 13.10 -4.30 -7.66
N LYS A 310 12.88 -4.40 -6.34
CA LYS A 310 12.46 -5.63 -5.64
C LYS A 310 10.96 -5.70 -5.39
N TRP A 311 10.19 -4.69 -5.76
CA TRP A 311 8.74 -4.76 -5.58
C TRP A 311 7.98 -4.08 -6.71
N THR A 312 6.74 -4.49 -6.90
CA THR A 312 5.78 -3.81 -7.78
C THR A 312 4.39 -3.89 -7.15
N GLN A 313 3.50 -2.99 -7.54
CA GLN A 313 2.20 -2.85 -6.90
C GLN A 313 1.13 -2.43 -7.91
N ARG A 314 -0.08 -2.95 -7.71
CA ARG A 314 -1.30 -2.53 -8.40
C ARG A 314 -2.39 -2.26 -7.36
N VAL A 315 -3.18 -1.20 -7.58
CA VAL A 315 -4.26 -0.80 -6.65
C VAL A 315 -5.58 -0.72 -7.42
N PHE A 316 -6.65 -1.25 -6.83
CA PHE A 316 -8.01 -1.18 -7.36
C PHE A 316 -8.90 -0.49 -6.35
N ALA A 317 -9.70 0.47 -6.81
CA ALA A 317 -10.82 0.95 -6.03
C ALA A 317 -12.03 0.04 -6.27
N TYR A 318 -12.75 -0.30 -5.21
CA TYR A 318 -14.05 -0.93 -5.32
C TYR A 318 -15.01 -0.35 -4.29
N ARG A 319 -16.30 -0.46 -4.57
CA ARG A 319 -17.37 0.08 -3.75
C ARG A 319 -18.21 -1.07 -3.19
N ILE A 320 -18.60 -0.97 -1.93
CA ILE A 320 -19.56 -1.88 -1.30
C ILE A 320 -20.78 -1.06 -0.91
N LYS A 321 -21.97 -1.53 -1.27
CA LYS A 321 -23.25 -0.91 -0.93
C LYS A 321 -24.10 -1.88 -0.11
N LYS A 322 -24.95 -1.34 0.74
CA LYS A 322 -25.95 -2.14 1.43
C LYS A 322 -26.97 -2.65 0.44
N GLN A 323 -27.43 -3.88 0.62
CA GLN A 323 -28.52 -4.41 -0.20
C GLN A 323 -29.80 -3.64 0.13
N VAL A 324 -30.36 -2.94 -0.85
CA VAL A 324 -31.67 -2.30 -0.71
C VAL A 324 -32.70 -3.39 -0.96
N ASN A 325 -33.36 -3.84 0.11
CA ASN A 325 -34.51 -4.74 0.01
C ASN A 325 -35.74 -4.01 -0.49
#